data_AF-A0A924L1G9-F1
#
_entry.id   AF-A0A924L1G9-F1
#
_cell.length_a   1.000
_cell.length_b   1.000
_cell.length_c   1.000
_cell.angle_alpha   90.00
_cell.angle_beta   90.00
_cell.angle_gamma   90.00
#
_symmetry.space_group_name_H-M   'P 1'
#
loop_
_entity.id
_entity.type
_entity.pdbx_description
1 polymer ?
#
loop_
_entity_poly.entity_id
_entity_poly.type
_entity_poly.pdbx_seq_one_letter_code
_entity_poly.pdbx_strand_id
1 'polypeptide(L)'
;QFDKKTENNAYQTEHDELFAAIAKGDYKFADAERGAFSTMTSILGRMATYTGQMIEWDKAINCGLDLHPKVYDWNALPPLVPDADGHYPIAIPGVTKYF
;
A
#
# COMPACT_ATOMS: atom_id res chain seq x y z
N GLN A 1 -5.67 -33.19 -20.58
CA GLN A 1 -6.20 -31.81 -20.53
C GLN A 1 -7.06 -31.73 -19.27
N PHE A 2 -6.82 -30.77 -18.39
CA PHE A 2 -7.57 -30.64 -17.12
C PHE A 2 -9.02 -30.22 -17.42
N ASP A 3 -10.00 -30.93 -16.86
CA ASP A 3 -11.44 -30.63 -16.99
C ASP A 3 -11.85 -29.58 -15.96
N LYS A 4 -12.20 -28.38 -16.45
CA LYS A 4 -12.55 -27.23 -15.61
C LYS A 4 -14.03 -27.19 -15.21
N LYS A 5 -14.86 -28.14 -15.66
CA LYS A 5 -16.32 -28.11 -15.41
C LYS A 5 -16.72 -28.55 -14.00
N THR A 6 -15.85 -29.30 -13.32
CA THR A 6 -16.08 -29.79 -11.95
C THR A 6 -15.26 -29.04 -10.90
N GLU A 7 -14.44 -28.07 -11.31
CA GLU A 7 -13.62 -27.28 -10.40
C GLU A 7 -14.37 -26.05 -9.90
N ASN A 8 -14.34 -25.85 -8.59
CA ASN A 8 -14.80 -24.60 -8.00
C ASN A 8 -13.79 -23.49 -8.31
N ASN A 9 -14.22 -22.45 -9.03
CA ASN A 9 -13.44 -21.23 -9.19
C ASN A 9 -13.50 -20.42 -7.89
N ALA A 10 -12.40 -20.39 -7.14
CA ALA A 10 -12.30 -19.69 -5.86
C ALA A 10 -12.71 -18.21 -5.96
N TYR A 11 -12.30 -17.50 -7.01
CA TYR A 11 -12.69 -16.10 -7.23
C TYR A 11 -14.19 -15.92 -7.44
N GLN A 12 -14.83 -16.87 -8.15
CA GLN A 12 -16.27 -16.82 -8.36
C GLN A 12 -17.02 -17.06 -7.04
N THR A 13 -16.58 -18.05 -6.25
CA THR A 13 -17.16 -18.31 -4.93
C THR A 13 -17.03 -17.10 -4.00
N GLU A 14 -15.84 -16.49 -3.93
CA GLU A 14 -15.62 -15.30 -3.10
C GLU A 14 -16.57 -14.15 -3.48
N HIS A 15 -16.74 -13.90 -4.77
CA HIS A 15 -17.67 -12.88 -5.25
C HIS A 15 -19.14 -13.22 -4.96
N ASP A 16 -19.56 -14.46 -5.21
CA ASP A 16 -20.93 -14.92 -4.95
C ASP A 16 -21.27 -14.76 -3.47
N GLU A 17 -20.35 -15.13 -2.58
CA GLU A 17 -20.53 -14.95 -1.13
C GLU A 17 -20.54 -13.48 -0.72
N LEU A 18 -19.63 -12.65 -1.27
CA LEU A 18 -19.56 -11.22 -0.98
C LEU A 18 -20.87 -10.52 -1.35
N PHE A 19 -21.38 -10.74 -2.56
CA PHE A 19 -22.62 -10.11 -3.02
C PHE A 19 -23.84 -10.63 -2.26
N ALA A 20 -23.89 -11.92 -1.95
CA ALA A 20 -24.96 -12.48 -1.13
C ALA A 20 -24.98 -11.86 0.29
N ALA A 21 -23.80 -11.64 0.90
CA ALA A 21 -23.69 -10.99 2.20
C ALA A 21 -24.18 -9.53 2.14
N ILE A 22 -23.74 -8.77 1.12
CA ILE A 22 -24.19 -7.39 0.90
C ILE A 22 -25.71 -7.31 0.71
N ALA A 23 -26.28 -8.16 -0.14
CA ALA A 23 -27.71 -8.17 -0.44
C ALA A 23 -28.58 -8.50 0.80
N LYS A 24 -28.05 -9.32 1.72
CA LYS A 24 -28.71 -9.68 2.99
C LYS A 24 -28.47 -8.65 4.10
N GLY A 25 -27.53 -7.73 3.93
CA GLY A 25 -27.06 -6.85 5.00
C GLY A 25 -26.21 -7.57 6.06
N ASP A 26 -25.61 -8.71 5.68
CA ASP A 26 -24.75 -9.51 6.56
C ASP A 26 -23.31 -8.96 6.55
N TYR A 27 -22.79 -8.56 7.72
CA TYR A 27 -21.42 -8.10 7.89
C TYR A 27 -20.45 -9.27 8.07
N LYS A 28 -20.41 -10.18 7.08
CA LYS A 28 -19.60 -11.42 7.13
C LYS A 28 -18.11 -11.17 6.87
N PHE A 29 -17.78 -10.21 6.01
CA PHE A 29 -16.41 -9.95 5.56
C PHE A 29 -15.93 -8.59 6.06
N ALA A 30 -15.05 -8.60 7.07
CA ALA A 30 -14.51 -7.40 7.71
C ALA A 30 -12.98 -7.37 7.59
N ASP A 31 -12.48 -7.18 6.36
CA ASP A 31 -11.04 -7.22 6.05
C ASP A 31 -10.37 -5.84 5.98
N ALA A 32 -11.09 -4.76 6.30
CA ALA A 32 -10.58 -3.40 6.17
C ALA A 32 -9.28 -3.16 6.97
N GLU A 33 -9.24 -3.61 8.23
CA GLU A 33 -8.05 -3.49 9.08
C GLU A 33 -6.90 -4.35 8.56
N ARG A 34 -7.18 -5.60 8.17
CA ARG A 34 -6.18 -6.50 7.59
C ARG A 34 -5.58 -5.93 6.30
N GLY A 35 -6.42 -5.33 5.46
CA GLY A 35 -6.02 -4.62 4.25
C GLY A 35 -5.11 -3.44 4.56
N ALA A 36 -5.49 -2.59 5.52
CA ALA A 36 -4.70 -1.45 5.96
C ALA A 36 -3.30 -1.89 6.47
N PHE A 37 -3.23 -2.95 7.28
CA PHE A 37 -1.95 -3.48 7.76
C PHE A 37 -1.10 -4.12 6.66
N SER A 38 -1.71 -4.77 5.67
CA SER A 38 -1.00 -5.29 4.49
C SER A 38 -0.33 -4.16 3.71
N THR A 39 -1.06 -3.05 3.48
CA THR A 39 -0.50 -1.86 2.83
C THR A 39 0.60 -1.23 3.68
N MET A 40 0.40 -1.08 4.98
CA MET A 40 1.41 -0.51 5.89
C MET A 40 2.70 -1.35 5.92
N THR A 41 2.59 -2.68 5.85
CA THR A 41 3.75 -3.58 5.76
C THR A 41 4.59 -3.28 4.51
N SER A 42 3.94 -2.99 3.38
CA SER A 42 4.64 -2.61 2.14
C SER A 42 5.37 -1.27 2.28
N ILE A 43 4.74 -0.29 2.96
CA ILE A 43 5.35 1.01 3.27
C ILE A 43 6.57 0.82 4.18
N LEU A 44 6.44 0.01 5.23
CA LEU A 44 7.53 -0.31 6.14
C LEU A 44 8.72 -0.94 5.41
N GLY A 45 8.46 -1.90 4.51
CA GLY A 45 9.49 -2.52 3.68
C GLY A 45 10.24 -1.51 2.80
N ARG A 46 9.52 -0.54 2.21
CA ARG A 46 10.13 0.57 1.46
C ARG A 46 11.03 1.42 2.35
N MET A 47 10.54 1.85 3.52
CA MET A 47 11.31 2.68 4.44
C MET A 47 12.59 1.96 4.91
N ALA A 48 12.49 0.68 5.25
CA ALA A 48 13.62 -0.13 5.67
C ALA A 48 14.65 -0.29 4.54
N THR A 49 14.20 -0.59 3.32
CA THR A 49 15.08 -0.74 2.15
C THR A 49 15.80 0.56 1.81
N TYR A 50 15.09 1.68 1.81
CA TYR A 50 15.64 2.98 1.42
C TYR A 50 16.66 3.50 2.41
N THR A 51 16.46 3.23 3.70
CA THR A 51 17.36 3.71 4.75
C THR A 51 18.42 2.71 5.16
N GLY A 52 18.22 1.42 4.88
CA GLY A 52 19.06 0.34 5.40
C GLY A 52 18.97 0.19 6.92
N GLN A 53 17.90 0.71 7.55
CA GLN A 53 17.73 0.71 9.00
C GLN A 53 16.65 -0.27 9.44
N MET A 54 16.77 -0.77 10.67
CA MET A 54 15.68 -1.44 11.37
C MET A 54 14.62 -0.41 11.75
N ILE A 55 13.37 -0.67 11.36
CA ILE A 55 12.25 0.22 11.62
C ILE A 55 11.19 -0.54 12.41
N GLU A 56 10.91 -0.06 13.62
CA GLU A 56 9.87 -0.60 14.48
C GLU A 56 8.49 -0.23 13.94
N TRP A 57 7.56 -1.18 14.01
CA TRP A 57 6.18 -1.02 13.54
C TRP A 57 5.52 0.24 14.13
N ASP A 58 5.56 0.38 15.45
CA ASP A 58 4.92 1.49 16.16
C ASP A 58 5.51 2.84 15.79
N LYS A 59 6.81 2.90 15.46
CA LYS A 59 7.45 4.14 14.99
C LYS A 59 7.01 4.49 13.58
N ALA A 60 6.84 3.50 12.71
CA ALA A 60 6.44 3.72 11.33
C ALA A 60 4.97 4.17 11.23
N ILE A 61 4.06 3.53 11.95
CA ILE A 61 2.62 3.86 11.88
C ILE A 61 2.31 5.22 12.52
N ASN A 62 3.10 5.64 13.51
CA ASN A 62 2.99 6.96 14.16
C ASN A 62 3.93 8.01 13.53
N CYS A 63 4.54 7.72 12.38
CA CYS A 63 5.43 8.63 11.70
C CYS A 63 4.64 9.82 11.12
N GLY A 64 5.11 11.05 11.37
CA GLY A 64 4.52 12.26 10.80
C GLY A 64 4.95 12.55 9.35
N LEU A 65 5.55 11.58 8.66
CA LEU A 65 6.00 11.74 7.28
C LEU A 65 4.79 11.93 6.37
N ASP A 66 4.81 13.04 5.63
CA ASP A 66 3.73 13.43 4.75
C ASP A 66 4.26 13.67 3.33
N LEU A 67 3.88 12.76 2.43
CA LEU A 67 4.24 12.79 1.02
C LEU A 67 3.04 13.15 0.12
N HIS A 68 1.91 13.56 0.70
CA HIS A 68 0.77 13.96 -0.13
C HIS A 68 1.07 15.27 -0.87
N PRO A 69 0.40 15.53 -2.01
CA PRO A 69 0.37 16.86 -2.60
C PRO A 69 -0.26 17.86 -1.63
N LYS A 70 0.40 19.01 -1.41
CA LYS A 70 -0.14 20.07 -0.54
C LYS A 70 -1.36 20.78 -1.15
N VAL A 71 -1.48 20.71 -2.46
CA VAL A 71 -2.60 21.25 -3.24
C VAL A 71 -3.00 20.22 -4.28
N TYR A 72 -4.30 20.02 -4.46
CA TYR A 72 -4.86 19.17 -5.51
C TYR A 72 -5.21 20.04 -6.72
N ASP A 73 -4.22 20.34 -7.54
CA ASP A 73 -4.35 21.08 -8.80
C ASP A 73 -3.57 20.39 -9.92
N TRP A 74 -3.98 20.56 -11.17
CA TRP A 74 -3.29 20.00 -12.34
C TRP A 74 -1.86 20.52 -12.51
N ASN A 75 -1.58 21.71 -11.97
CA ASN A 75 -0.26 22.34 -11.99
C ASN A 75 0.46 22.23 -10.63
N ALA A 76 -0.06 21.44 -9.68
CA ALA A 76 0.57 21.26 -8.39
C ALA A 76 1.92 20.55 -8.56
N LEU A 77 2.98 21.15 -8.01
CA LEU A 77 4.28 20.51 -8.00
C LEU A 77 4.29 19.34 -7.01
N PRO A 78 4.84 18.18 -7.39
CA PRO A 78 5.02 17.08 -6.47
C PRO A 78 6.03 17.47 -5.37
N PRO A 79 5.99 16.81 -4.19
CA PRO A 79 6.96 17.06 -3.12
C PRO A 79 8.42 16.82 -3.51
N LEU A 80 8.65 16.01 -4.54
CA LEU A 80 9.97 15.69 -5.08
C LEU A 80 10.05 16.16 -6.53
N VAL A 81 11.00 17.04 -6.83
CA VAL A 81 11.24 17.58 -8.18
C VAL A 81 12.66 17.22 -8.64
N PRO A 82 12.92 17.16 -9.95
CA PRO A 82 14.25 16.86 -10.45
C PRO A 82 15.21 18.02 -10.20
N ASP A 83 16.50 17.73 -10.18
CA ASP A 83 17.57 18.73 -10.17
C ASP A 83 17.75 19.43 -11.53
N ALA A 84 18.74 20.31 -11.62
CA ALA A 84 19.03 21.09 -12.83
C ALA A 84 19.41 20.22 -14.05
N ASP A 85 19.93 19.02 -13.80
CA ASP A 85 20.32 18.06 -14.83
C ASP A 85 19.17 17.07 -15.14
N GLY A 86 18.03 17.21 -14.47
CA GLY A 86 16.85 16.37 -14.67
C GLY A 86 16.81 15.10 -13.82
N HIS A 87 17.73 14.91 -12.88
CA HIS A 87 17.79 13.72 -12.03
C HIS A 87 16.93 13.87 -10.78
N TYR A 88 16.28 12.77 -10.37
CA TYR A 88 15.58 12.70 -9.09
C TYR A 88 16.51 12.15 -8.01
N PRO A 89 16.36 12.59 -6.75
CA PRO A 89 17.13 12.02 -5.65
C PRO A 89 16.75 10.53 -5.47
N ILE A 90 17.76 9.67 -5.49
CA ILE A 90 17.62 8.23 -5.32
C ILE A 90 17.94 7.89 -3.86
N ALA A 91 17.10 7.07 -3.24
CA ALA A 91 17.37 6.59 -1.89
C ALA A 91 18.58 5.65 -1.88
N ILE A 92 19.52 5.89 -0.97
CA ILE A 92 20.74 5.09 -0.81
C ILE A 92 20.70 4.47 0.60
N PRO A 93 20.68 3.12 0.69
CA PRO A 93 20.72 2.43 1.97
C PRO A 93 21.93 2.87 2.81
N GLY A 94 21.70 3.19 4.08
CA GLY A 94 22.71 3.68 5.02
C GLY A 94 22.98 5.19 4.97
N VAL A 95 22.50 5.89 3.93
CA VAL A 95 22.66 7.36 3.78
C VAL A 95 21.32 8.07 3.94
N THR A 96 20.27 7.57 3.27
CA THR A 96 18.93 8.16 3.34
C THR A 96 18.32 7.91 4.73
N LYS A 97 17.74 8.95 5.32
CA LYS A 97 17.00 8.86 6.58
C LYS A 97 15.49 8.92 6.32
N TYR A 98 14.71 8.25 7.17
CA TYR A 98 13.25 8.18 7.05
C TYR A 98 12.51 9.23 7.89
N PHE A 99 13.25 10.01 8.69
CA PHE A 99 12.76 11.06 9.60
C PHE A 99 13.46 12.39 9.32
#